data_AF-D4ADY9-F1
#
_entry.id   AF-D4ADY9-F1
#
_cell.length_a   1.000
_cell.length_b   1.000
_cell.length_c   1.000
_cell.angle_alpha   90.00
_cell.angle_beta   90.00
_cell.angle_gamma   90.00
#
_symmetry.space_group_name_H-M   'P 1'
#
loop_
_entity.id
_entity.type
_entity.pdbx_description
1 polymer ?
#
loop_
_entity_poly.entity_id
_entity_poly.type
_entity_poly.pdbx_seq_one_letter_code
_entity_poly.pdbx_strand_id
1 'polypeptide(L)'
;MAFSDLTSRTVRFYDNWIKDADPRVENWLLMSSPLPQTIILGLYVYFVTSLGPKLMENRKPFELKKAMITYNFFIVLFSVYMCYEFVMSGWGTGYSFRCDIVDYSQSPRAMRMVHTCWLYYFSKFIELFDTIFFVLRKKNSQVTFLHVFHHTIMPWTWWFGVKFAAGGLGTFHALLNTAVHVVMYFYYGLCAMGPAYQKYLWWKKHLTSLQLVQFVLVTVHIGQIFFMEDCNYQYPVFLYIIMSYGCIFLLLFLHFWYRAYTKGQRLPKTMENGNCKSKHH
;
A
#
# COMPACT_ATOMS: atom_id res chain seq x y z
N MET A 1 35.61 22.91 0.97
CA MET A 1 35.91 22.37 -0.37
C MET A 1 35.32 20.98 -0.59
N ALA A 2 35.56 19.98 0.26
CA ALA A 2 34.99 18.63 0.06
C ALA A 2 33.44 18.58 0.14
N PHE A 3 32.84 19.28 1.11
CA PHE A 3 31.37 19.30 1.26
C PHE A 3 30.65 20.00 0.10
N SER A 4 31.21 21.11 -0.40
CA SER A 4 30.68 21.82 -1.57
C SER A 4 30.77 20.97 -2.84
N ASP A 5 31.86 20.21 -3.01
CA ASP A 5 32.04 19.33 -4.17
C ASP A 5 31.13 18.09 -4.11
N LEU A 6 30.87 17.56 -2.92
CA LEU A 6 29.87 16.49 -2.74
C LEU A 6 28.45 16.99 -3.03
N THR A 7 28.11 18.19 -2.57
CA THR A 7 26.80 18.79 -2.81
C THR A 7 26.57 19.03 -4.30
N SER A 8 27.56 19.60 -5.01
CA SER A 8 27.45 19.84 -6.46
C SER A 8 27.29 18.55 -7.26
N ARG A 9 28.02 17.48 -6.90
CA ARG A 9 27.88 16.16 -7.53
C ARG A 9 26.50 15.55 -7.30
N THR A 10 25.98 15.67 -6.08
CA THR A 10 24.65 15.14 -5.71
C THR A 10 23.54 15.86 -6.46
N VAL A 11 23.61 17.19 -6.54
CA VAL A 11 22.66 18.01 -7.31
C VAL A 11 22.72 17.63 -8.80
N ARG A 12 23.92 17.56 -9.39
CA ARG A 12 24.07 17.17 -10.79
C ARG A 12 23.58 15.76 -11.09
N PHE A 13 23.77 14.83 -10.16
CA PHE A 13 23.24 13.47 -10.29
C PHE A 13 21.71 13.47 -10.27
N TYR A 14 21.11 14.19 -9.33
CA TYR A 14 19.66 14.37 -9.25
C TYR A 14 19.11 15.03 -10.53
N ASP A 15 19.72 16.11 -11.00
CA ASP A 15 19.30 16.84 -12.19
C ASP A 15 19.41 16.00 -13.47
N ASN A 16 20.38 15.09 -13.55
CA ASN A 16 20.47 14.18 -14.67
C ASN A 16 19.44 13.06 -14.59
N TRP A 17 19.20 12.53 -13.40
CA TRP A 17 18.25 11.45 -13.20
C TRP A 17 16.79 11.91 -13.38
N ILE A 18 16.45 13.14 -12.97
CA ILE A 18 15.10 13.68 -13.11
C ILE A 18 14.73 14.02 -14.57
N LYS A 19 15.70 14.12 -15.49
CA LYS A 19 15.45 14.34 -16.93
C LYS A 19 14.69 13.19 -17.58
N ASP A 20 14.85 11.98 -17.04
CA ASP A 20 14.13 10.80 -17.51
C ASP A 20 12.71 10.72 -16.92
N ALA A 21 12.29 11.69 -16.12
CA ALA A 21 10.96 11.70 -15.53
C ALA A 21 9.87 11.97 -16.57
N ASP A 22 8.70 11.39 -16.32
CA ASP A 22 7.51 11.61 -17.13
C ASP A 22 7.01 13.05 -16.99
N PRO A 23 7.02 13.86 -18.07
CA PRO A 23 6.58 15.26 -18.01
C PRO A 23 5.07 15.38 -17.75
N ARG A 24 4.28 14.31 -17.99
CA ARG A 24 2.82 14.33 -17.85
C ARG A 24 2.35 14.53 -16.40
N VAL A 25 3.22 14.22 -15.42
CA VAL A 25 2.91 14.32 -13.98
C VAL A 25 3.62 15.48 -13.27
N GLU A 26 4.37 16.31 -13.98
CA GLU A 26 5.25 17.32 -13.37
C GLU A 26 4.51 18.28 -12.41
N ASN A 27 3.33 18.73 -12.83
CA ASN A 27 2.52 19.71 -12.09
C ASN A 27 1.54 19.07 -11.10
N TRP A 28 1.62 17.75 -10.90
CA TRP A 28 0.69 17.05 -10.01
C TRP A 28 1.15 17.14 -8.56
N LEU A 29 0.19 17.08 -7.65
CA LEU A 29 0.45 17.19 -6.22
C LEU A 29 1.46 16.12 -5.78
N LEU A 30 2.49 16.55 -5.05
CA LEU A 30 3.64 15.75 -4.58
C LEU A 30 4.59 15.22 -5.67
N MET A 31 4.44 15.58 -6.95
CA MET A 31 5.27 15.03 -8.05
C MET A 31 6.47 15.92 -8.47
N SER A 32 6.67 17.06 -7.80
CA SER A 32 7.76 17.99 -8.10
C SER A 32 9.14 17.44 -7.69
N SER A 33 9.23 16.82 -6.50
CA SER A 33 10.43 16.15 -6.01
C SER A 33 10.05 15.09 -4.96
N PRO A 34 10.94 14.15 -4.60
CA PRO A 34 10.64 13.17 -3.55
C PRO A 34 10.76 13.77 -2.14
N LEU A 35 11.20 15.03 -2.01
CA LEU A 35 11.46 15.66 -0.71
C LEU A 35 10.18 15.92 0.10
N PRO A 36 9.10 16.51 -0.44
CA PRO A 36 7.85 16.73 0.30
C PRO A 36 7.29 15.44 0.91
N GLN A 37 7.21 14.35 0.14
CA GLN A 37 6.72 13.08 0.66
C GLN A 37 7.66 12.47 1.72
N THR A 38 8.97 12.65 1.58
CA THR A 38 9.95 12.15 2.56
C THR A 38 9.78 12.85 3.90
N ILE A 39 9.51 14.17 3.89
CA ILE A 39 9.19 14.93 5.10
C ILE A 39 7.88 14.44 5.72
N ILE A 40 6.81 14.30 4.93
CA ILE A 40 5.51 13.82 5.40
C ILE A 40 5.65 12.44 6.06
N LEU A 41 6.33 11.50 5.39
CA LEU A 41 6.51 10.15 5.89
C LEU A 41 7.45 10.09 7.10
N GLY A 42 8.49 10.92 7.15
CA GLY A 42 9.34 11.06 8.33
C GLY A 42 8.57 11.56 9.55
N LEU A 43 7.73 12.57 9.38
CA LEU A 43 6.83 13.07 10.44
C LEU A 43 5.80 12.02 10.85
N TYR A 44 5.22 11.30 9.89
CA TYR A 44 4.30 10.19 10.16
C TYR A 44 4.97 9.09 11.00
N VAL A 45 6.15 8.60 10.61
CA VAL A 45 6.88 7.57 11.35
C VAL A 45 7.21 8.05 12.76
N TYR A 46 7.72 9.27 12.89
CA TYR A 46 8.02 9.88 14.19
C TYR A 46 6.76 9.97 15.08
N PHE A 47 5.63 10.40 14.49
CA PHE A 47 4.37 10.50 15.20
C PHE A 47 3.87 9.13 15.68
N VAL A 48 3.80 8.13 14.81
CA VAL A 48 3.14 6.86 15.17
C VAL A 48 3.98 5.96 16.06
N THR A 49 5.30 6.10 16.02
CA THR A 49 6.24 5.26 16.80
C THR A 49 6.69 5.91 18.11
N SER A 50 6.66 7.23 18.23
CA SER A 50 7.21 7.94 19.39
C SER A 50 6.27 9.00 19.95
N LEU A 51 6.05 10.11 19.23
CA LEU A 51 5.35 11.28 19.76
C LEU A 51 3.89 10.96 20.14
N GLY A 52 3.15 10.32 19.24
CA GLY A 52 1.74 9.98 19.42
C GLY A 52 1.50 9.06 20.61
N PRO A 53 2.17 7.89 20.72
CA PRO A 53 2.08 7.03 21.91
C PRO A 53 2.41 7.76 23.21
N LYS A 54 3.45 8.61 23.22
CA LYS A 54 3.84 9.42 24.40
C LYS A 54 2.77 10.43 24.80
N LEU A 55 2.17 11.12 23.82
CA LEU A 55 1.05 12.06 24.08
C LEU A 55 -0.21 11.35 24.59
N MET A 56 -0.43 10.09 24.20
CA MET A 56 -1.59 9.28 24.55
C MET A 56 -1.42 8.49 25.86
N GLU A 57 -0.22 8.46 26.44
CA GLU A 57 0.11 7.66 27.64
C GLU A 57 -0.82 7.99 28.82
N ASN A 58 -0.94 9.28 29.13
CA ASN A 58 -1.78 9.81 30.22
C ASN A 58 -3.18 10.25 29.77
N ARG A 59 -3.64 9.81 28.59
CA ARG A 59 -4.97 10.13 28.05
C ARG A 59 -5.82 8.87 27.88
N LYS A 60 -7.14 9.05 27.97
CA LYS A 60 -8.10 7.99 27.60
C LYS A 60 -8.10 7.77 26.09
N PRO A 61 -8.32 6.54 25.60
CA PRO A 61 -8.50 6.27 24.17
C PRO A 61 -9.64 7.13 23.59
N PHE A 62 -9.43 7.69 22.40
CA PHE A 62 -10.47 8.44 21.70
C PHE A 62 -11.58 7.50 21.18
N GLU A 63 -12.83 7.94 21.27
CA GLU A 63 -13.97 7.24 20.67
C GLU A 63 -14.13 7.65 19.21
N LEU A 64 -13.47 6.92 18.31
CA LEU A 64 -13.43 7.23 16.88
C LEU A 64 -14.31 6.28 16.05
N LYS A 65 -15.38 5.71 16.62
CA LYS A 65 -16.20 4.69 15.97
C LYS A 65 -16.77 5.18 14.63
N LYS A 66 -17.50 6.30 14.63
CA LYS A 66 -18.13 6.86 13.43
C LYS A 66 -17.09 7.29 12.39
N ALA A 67 -15.98 7.88 12.85
CA ALA A 67 -14.87 8.27 11.98
C ALA A 67 -14.26 7.06 11.26
N MET A 68 -13.96 5.98 11.98
CA MET A 68 -13.44 4.75 11.38
C MET A 68 -14.44 4.09 10.42
N ILE A 69 -15.73 4.02 10.77
CA ILE A 69 -16.73 3.42 9.86
C ILE A 69 -16.78 4.22 8.55
N THR A 70 -16.87 5.55 8.64
CA THR A 70 -16.92 6.45 7.48
C THR A 70 -15.65 6.33 6.63
N TYR A 71 -14.49 6.35 7.29
CA TYR A 71 -13.19 6.19 6.65
C TYR A 71 -13.06 4.84 5.92
N ASN A 72 -13.36 3.72 6.59
CA ASN A 72 -13.25 2.40 5.97
C ASN A 72 -14.21 2.27 4.78
N PHE A 73 -15.43 2.78 4.89
CA PHE A 73 -16.38 2.79 3.78
C PHE A 73 -15.90 3.65 2.61
N PHE A 74 -15.33 4.82 2.88
CA PHE A 74 -14.70 5.65 1.86
C PHE A 74 -13.56 4.90 1.14
N ILE A 75 -12.66 4.24 1.88
CA ILE A 75 -11.56 3.49 1.26
C ILE A 75 -12.06 2.30 0.44
N VAL A 76 -13.14 1.63 0.88
CA VAL A 76 -13.79 0.58 0.08
C VAL A 76 -14.25 1.14 -1.27
N LEU A 77 -15.04 2.22 -1.27
CA LEU A 77 -15.53 2.83 -2.51
C LEU A 77 -14.38 3.34 -3.38
N PHE A 78 -13.37 3.96 -2.76
CA PHE A 78 -12.21 4.48 -3.47
C PHE A 78 -11.37 3.35 -4.09
N SER A 79 -11.24 2.21 -3.41
CA SER A 79 -10.56 1.02 -3.94
C SER A 79 -11.35 0.37 -5.08
N VAL A 80 -12.69 0.31 -4.99
CA VAL A 80 -13.55 -0.13 -6.11
C VAL A 80 -13.32 0.76 -7.33
N TYR A 81 -13.34 2.09 -7.12
CA TYR A 81 -13.10 3.05 -8.19
C TYR A 81 -11.72 2.89 -8.82
N MET A 82 -10.65 2.83 -8.03
CA MET A 82 -9.28 2.63 -8.55
C MET A 82 -9.12 1.29 -9.27
N CYS A 83 -9.73 0.21 -8.77
CA CYS A 83 -9.73 -1.09 -9.43
C CYS A 83 -10.39 -0.99 -10.81
N TYR A 84 -11.58 -0.39 -10.88
CA TYR A 84 -12.26 -0.12 -12.16
C TYR A 84 -11.41 0.72 -13.10
N GLU A 85 -10.78 1.78 -12.61
CA GLU A 85 -9.91 2.64 -13.40
C GLU A 85 -8.69 1.88 -13.93
N PHE A 86 -8.05 1.02 -13.14
CA PHE A 86 -6.94 0.16 -13.61
C PHE A 86 -7.41 -0.81 -14.69
N VAL A 87 -8.57 -1.45 -14.52
CA VAL A 87 -9.16 -2.33 -15.55
C VAL A 87 -9.38 -1.54 -16.85
N MET A 88 -10.01 -0.38 -16.78
CA MET A 88 -10.36 0.40 -17.97
C MET A 88 -9.20 1.18 -18.59
N SER A 89 -8.09 1.33 -17.87
CA SER A 89 -6.88 2.00 -18.36
C SER A 89 -5.94 1.07 -19.13
N GLY A 90 -6.11 -0.25 -19.04
CA GLY A 90 -5.26 -1.18 -19.77
C GLY A 90 -5.60 -2.65 -19.51
N TRP A 91 -5.71 -3.02 -18.23
CA TRP A 91 -5.81 -4.42 -17.80
C TRP A 91 -7.02 -5.20 -18.33
N GLY A 92 -8.14 -4.52 -18.59
CA GLY A 92 -9.33 -5.11 -19.24
C GLY A 92 -9.55 -4.66 -20.68
N THR A 93 -8.65 -3.85 -21.25
CA THR A 93 -8.88 -3.17 -22.54
C THR A 93 -7.75 -3.32 -23.56
N GLY A 94 -6.75 -4.15 -23.28
CA GLY A 94 -5.68 -4.45 -24.24
C GLY A 94 -4.35 -4.94 -23.66
N TYR A 95 -4.13 -4.89 -22.34
CA TYR A 95 -2.93 -5.46 -21.74
C TYR A 95 -2.93 -6.99 -21.87
N SER A 96 -1.75 -7.54 -22.10
CA SER A 96 -1.48 -8.95 -22.38
C SER A 96 -1.26 -9.78 -21.12
N PHE A 97 -1.08 -9.15 -19.94
CA PHE A 97 -0.62 -9.81 -18.70
C PHE A 97 0.76 -10.46 -18.86
N ARG A 98 1.60 -9.87 -19.72
CA ARG A 98 2.97 -10.29 -20.01
C ARG A 98 3.87 -9.06 -20.08
N CYS A 99 4.42 -8.76 -21.26
CA CYS A 99 5.24 -7.58 -21.47
C CYS A 99 4.36 -6.39 -21.85
N ASP A 100 3.67 -5.83 -20.84
CA ASP A 100 2.92 -4.60 -21.02
C ASP A 100 3.84 -3.41 -20.72
N ILE A 101 4.20 -2.65 -21.75
CA ILE A 101 5.08 -1.48 -21.61
C ILE A 101 4.30 -0.23 -21.18
N VAL A 102 5.01 0.76 -20.65
CA VAL A 102 4.40 2.06 -20.34
C VAL A 102 4.11 2.80 -21.65
N ASP A 103 2.88 3.27 -21.82
CA ASP A 103 2.51 4.18 -22.90
C ASP A 103 2.77 5.63 -22.44
N TYR A 104 3.79 6.28 -23.01
CA TYR A 104 4.15 7.69 -22.73
C TYR A 104 3.41 8.71 -23.59
N SER A 105 2.51 8.27 -24.47
CA SER A 105 1.68 9.19 -25.25
C SER A 105 0.72 10.00 -24.37
N GLN A 106 0.15 11.05 -24.94
CA GLN A 106 -0.95 11.79 -24.32
C GLN A 106 -2.33 11.28 -24.77
N SER A 107 -2.42 10.01 -25.20
CA SER A 107 -3.71 9.42 -25.55
C SER A 107 -4.63 9.39 -24.32
N PRO A 108 -5.96 9.47 -24.50
CA PRO A 108 -6.89 9.44 -23.36
C PRO A 108 -6.71 8.20 -22.46
N ARG A 109 -6.40 7.04 -23.04
CA ARG A 109 -6.13 5.81 -22.27
C ARG A 109 -4.82 5.88 -21.50
N ALA A 110 -3.75 6.38 -22.12
CA ALA A 110 -2.46 6.55 -21.45
C ALA A 110 -2.57 7.52 -20.27
N MET A 111 -3.18 8.69 -20.49
CA MET A 111 -3.40 9.68 -19.43
C MET A 111 -4.29 9.14 -18.30
N ARG A 112 -5.28 8.30 -18.62
CA ARG A 112 -6.11 7.61 -17.61
C ARG A 112 -5.28 6.66 -16.74
N MET A 113 -4.38 5.88 -17.34
CA MET A 113 -3.47 5.01 -16.58
C MET A 113 -2.57 5.83 -15.64
N VAL A 114 -1.97 6.91 -16.15
CA VAL A 114 -1.10 7.79 -15.37
C VAL A 114 -1.86 8.39 -14.19
N HIS A 115 -3.07 8.91 -14.44
CA HIS A 115 -3.94 9.46 -13.40
C HIS A 115 -4.30 8.41 -12.35
N THR A 116 -4.59 7.18 -12.78
CA THR A 116 -4.89 6.07 -11.87
C THR A 116 -3.68 5.70 -11.01
N CYS A 117 -2.47 5.69 -11.57
CA CYS A 117 -1.24 5.46 -10.84
C CYS A 117 -1.00 6.53 -9.77
N TRP A 118 -1.18 7.81 -10.12
CA TRP A 118 -1.09 8.91 -9.16
C TRP A 118 -2.17 8.82 -8.08
N LEU A 119 -3.40 8.45 -8.45
CA LEU A 119 -4.50 8.30 -7.51
C LEU A 119 -4.23 7.16 -6.51
N TYR A 120 -3.68 6.04 -6.98
CA TYR A 120 -3.23 4.94 -6.13
C TYR A 120 -2.08 5.37 -5.20
N TYR A 121 -1.11 6.12 -5.72
CA TYR A 121 -0.03 6.71 -4.92
C TYR A 121 -0.60 7.62 -3.81
N PHE A 122 -1.52 8.52 -4.17
CA PHE A 122 -2.16 9.42 -3.22
C PHE A 122 -2.99 8.65 -2.17
N SER A 123 -3.65 7.56 -2.58
CA SER A 123 -4.40 6.70 -1.65
C SER A 123 -3.52 6.17 -0.52
N LYS A 124 -2.24 5.87 -0.79
CA LYS A 124 -1.31 5.42 0.26
C LYS A 124 -1.11 6.45 1.38
N PHE A 125 -1.20 7.75 1.09
CA PHE A 125 -1.17 8.79 2.12
C PHE A 125 -2.46 8.84 2.93
N ILE A 126 -3.61 8.61 2.28
CA ILE A 126 -4.89 8.49 2.98
C ILE A 126 -4.88 7.27 3.90
N GLU A 127 -4.26 6.18 3.47
CA GLU A 127 -4.14 4.95 4.28
C GLU A 127 -3.27 5.13 5.53
N LEU A 128 -2.44 6.18 5.63
CA LEU A 128 -1.68 6.50 6.85
C LEU A 128 -2.60 6.77 8.05
N PHE A 129 -3.85 7.18 7.81
CA PHE A 129 -4.84 7.37 8.87
C PHE A 129 -5.15 6.08 9.64
N ASP A 130 -4.90 4.89 9.08
CA ASP A 130 -5.02 3.60 9.79
C ASP A 130 -4.22 3.61 11.10
N THR A 131 -2.95 3.99 10.99
CA THR A 131 -2.02 4.01 12.11
C THR A 131 -2.33 5.15 13.06
N ILE A 132 -2.79 6.29 12.55
CA ILE A 132 -3.28 7.40 13.38
C ILE A 132 -4.46 6.92 14.23
N PHE A 133 -5.41 6.19 13.68
CA PHE A 133 -6.51 5.59 14.45
C PHE A 133 -6.00 4.60 15.50
N PHE A 134 -4.97 3.81 15.21
CA PHE A 134 -4.39 2.90 16.20
C PHE A 134 -3.80 3.65 17.38
N VAL A 135 -3.00 4.69 17.13
CA VAL A 135 -2.37 5.52 18.17
C VAL A 135 -3.43 6.21 19.02
N LEU A 136 -4.38 6.92 18.41
CA LEU A 136 -5.43 7.65 19.14
C LEU A 136 -6.36 6.74 19.95
N ARG A 137 -6.51 5.47 19.54
CA ARG A 137 -7.29 4.46 20.28
C ARG A 137 -6.46 3.62 21.24
N LYS A 138 -5.17 3.94 21.43
CA LYS A 138 -4.21 3.17 22.25
C LYS A 138 -4.15 1.70 21.87
N LYS A 139 -4.24 1.40 20.57
CA LYS A 139 -4.09 0.06 19.99
C LYS A 139 -2.64 -0.19 19.55
N ASN A 140 -1.70 0.04 20.47
CA ASN A 140 -0.25 -0.04 20.19
C ASN A 140 0.18 -1.42 19.66
N SER A 141 -0.53 -2.50 20.02
CA SER A 141 -0.25 -3.83 19.45
C SER A 141 -0.52 -3.93 17.95
N GLN A 142 -1.30 -3.02 17.36
CA GLN A 142 -1.54 -2.94 15.91
C GLN A 142 -0.47 -2.12 15.18
N VAL A 143 0.26 -1.26 15.89
CA VAL A 143 1.41 -0.50 15.36
C VAL A 143 2.64 -1.41 15.33
N THR A 144 2.60 -2.41 14.46
CA THR A 144 3.69 -3.38 14.29
C THR A 144 4.72 -2.89 13.28
N PHE A 145 5.93 -3.46 13.31
CA PHE A 145 6.93 -3.23 12.26
C PHE A 145 6.34 -3.48 10.87
N LEU A 146 5.64 -4.60 10.67
CA LEU A 146 4.99 -4.93 9.40
C LEU A 146 4.10 -3.80 8.91
N HIS A 147 3.25 -3.26 9.79
CA HIS A 147 2.30 -2.21 9.42
C HIS A 147 3.00 -0.89 9.10
N VAL A 148 3.89 -0.42 9.99
CA VAL A 148 4.58 0.85 9.79
C VAL A 148 5.53 0.78 8.60
N PHE A 149 6.26 -0.31 8.43
CA PHE A 149 7.14 -0.52 7.28
C PHE A 149 6.35 -0.49 5.97
N HIS A 150 5.27 -1.26 5.87
CA HIS A 150 4.39 -1.28 4.70
C HIS A 150 3.85 0.13 4.39
N HIS A 151 3.18 0.78 5.35
CA HIS A 151 2.56 2.09 5.14
C HIS A 151 3.57 3.22 4.91
N THR A 152 4.86 3.02 5.21
CA THR A 152 5.91 4.00 4.90
C THR A 152 6.54 3.75 3.54
N ILE A 153 6.93 2.50 3.26
CA ILE A 153 7.69 2.17 2.05
C ILE A 153 6.83 2.23 0.80
N MET A 154 5.55 1.87 0.90
CA MET A 154 4.63 1.84 -0.24
C MET A 154 4.44 3.23 -0.87
N PRO A 155 4.00 4.29 -0.15
CA PRO A 155 3.93 5.63 -0.74
C PRO A 155 5.31 6.11 -1.21
N TRP A 156 6.36 5.91 -0.41
CA TRP A 156 7.70 6.43 -0.74
C TRP A 156 8.21 5.89 -2.09
N THR A 157 8.06 4.58 -2.31
CA THR A 157 8.49 3.95 -3.57
C THR A 157 7.54 4.21 -4.73
N TRP A 158 6.23 4.29 -4.48
CA TRP A 158 5.25 4.56 -5.53
C TRP A 158 5.44 5.91 -6.21
N TRP A 159 6.02 6.89 -5.53
CA TRP A 159 6.40 8.15 -6.15
C TRP A 159 7.30 7.95 -7.36
N PHE A 160 8.30 7.07 -7.27
CA PHE A 160 9.19 6.77 -8.38
C PHE A 160 8.44 6.03 -9.50
N GLY A 161 7.53 5.13 -9.14
CA GLY A 161 6.65 4.47 -10.11
C GLY A 161 5.82 5.49 -10.90
N VAL A 162 5.16 6.44 -10.23
CA VAL A 162 4.37 7.48 -10.91
C VAL A 162 5.26 8.46 -11.68
N LYS A 163 6.43 8.80 -11.15
CA LYS A 163 7.35 9.78 -11.75
C LYS A 163 8.01 9.27 -13.02
N PHE A 164 8.29 7.96 -13.12
CA PHE A 164 9.06 7.41 -14.24
C PHE A 164 8.29 6.39 -15.07
N ALA A 165 7.45 5.55 -14.45
CA ALA A 165 6.86 4.38 -15.12
C ALA A 165 5.38 4.19 -14.76
N ALA A 166 4.56 5.23 -14.97
CA ALA A 166 3.15 5.25 -14.63
C ALA A 166 2.29 4.44 -15.63
N GLY A 167 2.46 3.13 -15.65
CA GLY A 167 1.70 2.22 -16.52
C GLY A 167 2.36 0.85 -16.70
N GLY A 168 1.82 0.07 -17.61
CA GLY A 168 2.37 -1.23 -18.00
C GLY A 168 2.34 -2.27 -16.88
N LEU A 169 3.17 -3.29 -17.03
CA LEU A 169 3.24 -4.47 -16.19
C LEU A 169 3.59 -4.14 -14.73
N GLY A 170 4.25 -3.02 -14.50
CA GLY A 170 4.54 -2.47 -13.16
C GLY A 170 3.30 -2.04 -12.38
N THR A 171 2.11 -2.02 -12.97
CA THR A 171 0.86 -1.64 -12.28
C THR A 171 0.00 -2.83 -11.85
N PHE A 172 0.39 -4.06 -12.19
CA PHE A 172 -0.41 -5.27 -11.91
C PHE A 172 -0.67 -5.45 -10.41
N HIS A 173 0.34 -5.20 -9.57
CA HIS A 173 0.17 -5.29 -8.13
C HIS A 173 -0.79 -4.24 -7.58
N ALA A 174 -0.91 -3.09 -8.24
CA ALA A 174 -1.86 -2.05 -7.87
C ALA A 174 -3.31 -2.47 -8.16
N LEU A 175 -3.54 -3.04 -9.34
CA LEU A 175 -4.83 -3.64 -9.71
C LEU A 175 -5.24 -4.69 -8.68
N LEU A 176 -4.37 -5.65 -8.38
CA LEU A 176 -4.70 -6.70 -7.44
C LEU A 176 -4.83 -6.18 -6.00
N ASN A 177 -3.97 -5.24 -5.59
CA ASN A 177 -4.03 -4.65 -4.25
C ASN A 177 -5.33 -3.87 -4.03
N THR A 178 -5.78 -3.08 -5.01
CA THR A 178 -7.05 -2.35 -4.88
C THR A 178 -8.23 -3.32 -4.75
N ALA A 179 -8.27 -4.41 -5.51
CA ALA A 179 -9.28 -5.46 -5.36
C ALA A 179 -9.26 -6.11 -3.95
N VAL A 180 -8.07 -6.42 -3.42
CA VAL A 180 -7.95 -6.98 -2.06
C VAL A 180 -8.28 -5.95 -0.98
N HIS A 181 -7.96 -4.67 -1.20
CA HIS A 181 -8.29 -3.57 -0.29
C HIS A 181 -9.80 -3.38 -0.14
N VAL A 182 -10.61 -3.64 -1.17
CA VAL A 182 -12.08 -3.68 -1.04
C VAL A 182 -12.49 -4.66 0.07
N VAL A 183 -11.98 -5.90 0.04
CA VAL A 183 -12.31 -6.93 1.04
C VAL A 183 -11.73 -6.58 2.41
N MET A 184 -10.49 -6.08 2.45
CA MET A 184 -9.80 -5.74 3.70
C MET A 184 -10.46 -4.58 4.44
N TYR A 185 -10.74 -3.46 3.76
CA TYR A 185 -11.37 -2.29 4.39
C TYR A 185 -12.85 -2.55 4.69
N PHE A 186 -13.52 -3.41 3.92
CA PHE A 186 -14.85 -3.90 4.30
C PHE A 186 -14.79 -4.65 5.64
N TYR A 187 -13.85 -5.58 5.80
CA TYR A 187 -13.61 -6.26 7.08
C TYR A 187 -13.33 -5.28 8.23
N TYR A 188 -12.50 -4.25 8.00
CA TYR A 188 -12.20 -3.23 9.02
C TYR A 188 -13.40 -2.36 9.35
N GLY A 189 -14.23 -2.00 8.36
CA GLY A 189 -15.50 -1.32 8.57
C GLY A 189 -16.45 -2.13 9.46
N LEU A 190 -16.60 -3.43 9.18
CA LEU A 190 -17.39 -4.33 10.02
C LEU A 190 -16.80 -4.46 11.43
N CYS A 191 -15.47 -4.56 11.56
CA CYS A 191 -14.79 -4.57 12.85
C CYS A 191 -15.05 -3.31 13.67
N ALA A 192 -15.11 -2.15 13.00
CA ALA A 192 -15.33 -0.85 13.64
C ALA A 192 -16.76 -0.68 14.19
N MET A 193 -17.75 -1.42 13.68
CA MET A 193 -19.12 -1.40 14.20
C MET A 193 -19.26 -1.95 15.63
N GLY A 194 -18.25 -2.68 16.12
CA GLY A 194 -18.09 -3.04 17.53
C GLY A 194 -18.22 -4.53 17.82
N PRO A 195 -18.13 -4.94 19.09
CA PRO A 195 -18.08 -6.35 19.49
C PRO A 195 -19.28 -7.18 19.02
N ALA A 196 -20.46 -6.56 18.96
CA ALA A 196 -21.68 -7.20 18.49
C ALA A 196 -21.61 -7.66 17.02
N TYR A 197 -20.76 -7.02 16.21
CA TYR A 197 -20.54 -7.37 14.80
C TYR A 197 -19.28 -8.20 14.60
N GLN A 198 -18.24 -7.99 15.43
CA GLN A 198 -16.97 -8.73 15.36
C GLN A 198 -17.16 -10.25 15.47
N LYS A 199 -18.19 -10.72 16.18
CA LYS A 199 -18.50 -12.15 16.32
C LYS A 199 -18.88 -12.85 15.00
N TYR A 200 -19.35 -12.10 14.00
CA TYR A 200 -19.70 -12.65 12.69
C TYR A 200 -18.50 -12.69 11.72
N LEU A 201 -17.34 -12.17 12.13
CA LEU A 201 -16.14 -12.07 11.31
C LEU A 201 -15.26 -13.32 11.41
N TRP A 202 -15.88 -14.50 11.27
CA TRP A 202 -15.21 -15.80 11.30
C TRP A 202 -14.18 -15.96 10.17
N TRP A 203 -14.38 -15.24 9.06
CA TRP A 203 -13.57 -15.31 7.84
C TRP A 203 -12.27 -14.47 7.87
N LYS A 204 -11.85 -13.96 9.03
CA LYS A 204 -10.59 -13.23 9.20
C LYS A 204 -9.38 -13.98 8.60
N LYS A 205 -9.31 -15.31 8.79
CA LYS A 205 -8.22 -16.13 8.24
C LYS A 205 -8.23 -16.14 6.72
N HIS A 206 -9.41 -16.22 6.10
CA HIS A 206 -9.56 -16.19 4.64
C HIS A 206 -9.11 -14.86 4.06
N LEU A 207 -9.34 -13.73 4.76
CA LEU A 207 -8.79 -12.44 4.35
C LEU A 207 -7.26 -12.46 4.34
N THR A 208 -6.61 -13.01 5.37
CA THR A 208 -5.14 -13.12 5.37
C THR A 208 -4.64 -14.08 4.29
N SER A 209 -5.38 -15.15 3.98
CA SER A 209 -5.07 -16.04 2.85
C SER A 209 -5.15 -15.31 1.52
N LEU A 210 -6.18 -14.46 1.33
CA LEU A 210 -6.32 -13.64 0.13
C LEU A 210 -5.11 -12.69 -0.05
N GLN A 211 -4.63 -12.07 1.03
CA GLN A 211 -3.44 -11.22 1.00
C GLN A 211 -2.17 -12.01 0.67
N LEU A 212 -2.01 -13.24 1.19
CA LEU A 212 -0.90 -14.11 0.83
C LEU A 212 -0.93 -14.51 -0.65
N VAL A 213 -2.12 -14.90 -1.16
CA VAL A 213 -2.32 -15.22 -2.58
C VAL A 213 -2.02 -14.01 -3.45
N GLN A 214 -2.38 -12.79 -3.03
CA GLN A 214 -2.01 -11.55 -3.73
C GLN A 214 -0.49 -11.45 -3.92
N PHE A 215 0.31 -11.63 -2.87
CA PHE A 215 1.76 -11.54 -3.00
C PHE A 215 2.33 -12.62 -3.92
N VAL A 216 1.82 -13.85 -3.85
CA VAL A 216 2.22 -14.92 -4.77
C VAL A 216 1.90 -14.57 -6.22
N LEU A 217 0.69 -14.10 -6.51
CA LEU A 217 0.28 -13.72 -7.87
C LEU A 217 1.12 -12.56 -8.41
N VAL A 218 1.42 -11.55 -7.58
CA VAL A 218 2.30 -10.43 -7.96
C VAL A 218 3.72 -10.91 -8.26
N THR A 219 4.29 -11.76 -7.40
CA THR A 219 5.63 -12.34 -7.57
C THR A 219 5.70 -13.22 -8.82
N VAL A 220 4.67 -14.02 -9.10
CA VAL A 220 4.61 -14.85 -10.32
C VAL A 220 4.52 -13.98 -11.56
N HIS A 221 3.61 -13.00 -11.58
CA HIS A 221 3.45 -12.09 -12.73
C HIS A 221 4.74 -11.34 -13.04
N ILE A 222 5.35 -10.71 -12.03
CA ILE A 222 6.59 -9.96 -12.24
C ILE A 222 7.77 -10.89 -12.58
N GLY A 223 7.73 -12.14 -12.12
CA GLY A 223 8.73 -13.16 -12.42
C GLY A 223 8.75 -13.62 -13.87
N GLN A 224 7.68 -13.36 -14.63
CA GLN A 224 7.65 -13.65 -16.07
C GLN A 224 8.79 -12.92 -16.82
N ILE A 225 9.28 -11.77 -16.31
CA ILE A 225 10.36 -11.01 -16.95
C ILE A 225 11.64 -11.82 -17.15
N PHE A 226 11.93 -12.77 -16.25
CA PHE A 226 13.11 -13.63 -16.36
C PHE A 226 13.00 -14.67 -17.49
N PHE A 227 11.81 -14.85 -18.04
CA PHE A 227 11.52 -15.80 -19.12
C PHE A 227 11.11 -15.10 -20.42
N MET A 228 11.07 -13.76 -20.44
CA MET A 228 10.71 -12.97 -21.61
C MET A 228 11.96 -12.32 -22.21
N GLU A 229 12.45 -12.88 -23.32
CA GLU A 229 13.70 -12.41 -23.97
C GLU A 229 13.54 -11.02 -24.62
N ASP A 230 12.39 -10.74 -25.24
CA ASP A 230 12.16 -9.52 -26.03
C ASP A 230 11.32 -8.44 -25.32
N CYS A 231 11.35 -8.39 -23.98
CA CYS A 231 10.53 -7.42 -23.24
C CYS A 231 11.22 -6.07 -23.04
N ASN A 232 10.87 -5.09 -23.88
CA ASN A 232 11.39 -3.72 -23.84
C ASN A 232 10.70 -2.82 -22.79
N TYR A 233 10.50 -3.31 -21.57
CA TYR A 233 9.99 -2.47 -20.48
C TYR A 233 11.01 -1.39 -20.11
N GLN A 234 10.59 -0.13 -20.10
CA GLN A 234 11.51 1.03 -20.10
C GLN A 234 12.33 1.17 -18.82
N TYR A 235 11.83 0.64 -17.70
CA TYR A 235 12.51 0.74 -16.39
C TYR A 235 12.56 -0.61 -15.66
N PRO A 236 13.41 -1.57 -16.09
CA PRO A 236 13.49 -2.91 -15.48
C PRO A 236 13.76 -2.89 -13.97
N VAL A 237 14.43 -1.84 -13.47
CA VAL A 237 14.70 -1.63 -12.03
C VAL A 237 13.44 -1.71 -11.17
N PHE A 238 12.30 -1.18 -11.63
CA PHE A 238 11.06 -1.24 -10.86
C PHE A 238 10.53 -2.66 -10.74
N LEU A 239 10.78 -3.50 -11.73
CA LEU A 239 10.33 -4.90 -11.71
C LEU A 239 11.10 -5.68 -10.65
N TYR A 240 12.41 -5.44 -10.53
CA TYR A 240 13.22 -6.01 -9.45
C TYR A 240 12.80 -5.50 -8.07
N ILE A 241 12.44 -4.22 -7.95
CA ILE A 241 11.90 -3.66 -6.69
C ILE A 241 10.58 -4.36 -6.33
N ILE A 242 9.63 -4.46 -7.27
CA ILE A 242 8.34 -5.13 -7.06
C ILE A 242 8.54 -6.59 -6.65
N MET A 243 9.44 -7.31 -7.33
CA MET A 243 9.81 -8.69 -6.98
C MET A 243 10.34 -8.78 -5.54
N SER A 244 11.30 -7.92 -5.19
CA SER A 244 11.90 -7.89 -3.86
C SER A 244 10.85 -7.63 -2.77
N TYR A 245 9.93 -6.69 -3.01
CA TYR A 245 8.87 -6.33 -2.08
C TYR A 245 7.82 -7.44 -1.97
N GLY A 246 7.46 -8.08 -3.08
CA GLY A 246 6.61 -9.27 -3.08
C GLY A 246 7.16 -10.35 -2.14
N CYS A 247 8.45 -10.65 -2.23
CA CYS A 247 9.12 -11.61 -1.35
C CYS A 247 9.16 -11.15 0.12
N ILE A 248 9.55 -9.89 0.38
CA ILE A 248 9.62 -9.34 1.75
C ILE A 248 8.24 -9.37 2.41
N PHE A 249 7.19 -8.90 1.74
CA PHE A 249 5.85 -8.88 2.30
C PHE A 249 5.27 -10.29 2.45
N LEU A 250 5.57 -11.21 1.53
CA LEU A 250 5.20 -12.61 1.70
C LEU A 250 5.80 -13.19 2.98
N LEU A 251 7.09 -12.97 3.24
CA LEU A 251 7.75 -13.43 4.48
C LEU A 251 7.15 -12.78 5.74
N LEU A 252 6.90 -11.47 5.71
CA LEU A 252 6.28 -10.74 6.83
C LEU A 252 4.85 -11.23 7.12
N PHE A 253 4.06 -11.52 6.08
CA PHE A 253 2.70 -12.03 6.23
C PHE A 253 2.66 -13.50 6.66
N LEU A 254 3.61 -14.32 6.22
CA LEU A 254 3.79 -15.68 6.74
C LEU A 254 4.17 -15.67 8.22
N HIS A 255 5.08 -14.76 8.61
CA HIS A 255 5.42 -14.55 10.02
C HIS A 255 4.21 -14.09 10.85
N PHE A 256 3.41 -13.16 10.31
CA PHE A 256 2.16 -12.74 10.92
C PHE A 256 1.19 -13.92 11.07
N TRP A 257 0.99 -14.72 10.03
CA TRP A 257 0.12 -15.90 10.07
C TRP A 257 0.53 -16.86 11.18
N TYR A 258 1.83 -17.17 11.25
CA TYR A 258 2.38 -18.06 12.27
C TYR A 258 2.11 -17.54 13.69
N ARG A 259 2.38 -16.25 13.97
CA ARG A 259 2.13 -15.68 15.30
C ARG A 259 0.64 -15.53 15.62
N ALA A 260 -0.15 -15.04 14.67
CA ALA A 260 -1.55 -14.69 14.87
C ALA A 260 -2.46 -15.93 14.97
N TYR A 261 -2.24 -16.93 14.11
CA TYR A 261 -3.13 -18.07 13.94
C TYR A 261 -2.53 -19.36 14.44
N THR A 262 -1.28 -19.68 14.09
CA THR A 262 -0.65 -20.94 14.54
C THR A 262 -0.33 -20.89 16.03
N LYS A 263 0.17 -19.75 16.55
CA LYS A 263 0.37 -19.52 17.99
C LYS A 263 -0.85 -18.92 18.72
N GLY A 264 -1.97 -18.75 18.03
CA GLY A 264 -3.21 -18.29 18.65
C GLY A 264 -3.24 -16.85 19.20
N GLN A 265 -2.26 -15.99 18.91
CA GLN A 265 -2.18 -14.67 19.55
C GLN A 265 -3.26 -13.68 19.10
N ARG A 266 -3.85 -13.88 17.91
CA ARG A 266 -4.83 -12.95 17.32
C ARG A 266 -5.95 -13.67 16.56
N LEU A 267 -6.47 -14.76 17.15
CA LEU A 267 -7.56 -15.54 16.56
C LEU A 267 -8.83 -14.68 16.36
N PRO A 268 -9.68 -15.03 15.36
CA PRO A 268 -10.97 -14.38 15.22
C PRO A 268 -11.80 -14.57 16.50
N LYS A 269 -12.58 -13.54 16.86
CA LYS A 269 -13.49 -13.63 18.00
C LYS A 269 -14.71 -14.44 17.58
N THR A 270 -14.73 -15.72 17.91
CA THR A 270 -15.91 -16.59 17.73
C THR A 270 -16.79 -16.58 18.97
N MET A 271 -18.10 -16.75 18.81
CA MET A 271 -18.97 -17.07 19.94
C MET A 271 -18.70 -18.51 20.38
N GLU A 272 -18.13 -18.68 21.56
CA GLU A 272 -18.33 -19.88 22.36
C GLU A 272 -19.08 -19.44 23.63
N ASN A 273 -20.32 -19.93 23.78
CA ASN A 273 -21.18 -19.76 24.95
C ASN A 273 -21.44 -18.32 25.43
N GLY A 274 -21.91 -17.44 24.54
CA GLY A 274 -22.45 -16.12 24.93
C GLY A 274 -21.44 -15.10 25.46
N ASN A 275 -20.17 -15.49 25.67
CA ASN A 275 -19.11 -14.62 26.14
C ASN A 275 -18.00 -14.50 25.09
N CYS A 276 -17.63 -13.26 24.78
CA CYS A 276 -16.62 -12.94 23.78
C CYS A 276 -15.21 -13.26 24.34
N LYS A 277 -14.73 -14.49 24.17
CA LYS A 277 -13.33 -14.86 24.49
C LYS A 277 -12.53 -15.13 23.22
N SER A 278 -11.26 -14.73 23.26
CA SER A 278 -10.25 -15.14 22.26
C SER A 278 -10.09 -16.66 22.37
N LYS A 279 -10.25 -17.41 21.27
CA LYS A 279 -9.85 -18.82 21.26
C LYS A 279 -8.36 -18.88 21.62
N HIS A 280 -8.02 -19.57 22.69
CA HIS A 280 -6.66 -20.01 22.96
C HIS A 280 -6.72 -21.54 22.87
N HIS A 281 -6.04 -22.07 21.85
CA HIS A 281 -5.67 -23.49 21.78
C HIS A 281 -4.30 -23.65 22.42
#